data_AF-A0A0J0ZRW3-F1
#
_entry.id   AF-A0A0J0ZRW3-F1
#
_cell.length_a   1.000
_cell.length_b   1.000
_cell.length_c   1.000
_cell.angle_alpha   90.00
_cell.angle_beta   90.00
_cell.angle_gamma   90.00
#
_symmetry.space_group_name_H-M   'P 1'
#
loop_
_entity.id
_entity.type
_entity.pdbx_description
1 polymer ?
#
loop_
_entity_poly.entity_id
_entity_poly.type
_entity_poly.pdbx_seq_one_letter_code
_entity_poly.pdbx_strand_id
1 'polypeptide(L)' 'MTRTEALELLNCKKLYQLAEKLELTTSAIAQWGDEEDIPDYREYEIRELAAGRVPKRLQKSKQNLVHVNN' A
#
# COMPACT_ATOMS: atom_id res chain seq x y z
N MET A 1 -9.18 -9.10 3.15
CA MET A 1 -7.94 -9.70 2.62
C MET A 1 -6.88 -9.59 3.70
N THR A 2 -6.03 -10.59 3.83
CA THR A 2 -4.91 -10.63 4.77
C THR A 2 -3.67 -9.95 4.21
N ARG A 3 -2.69 -9.70 5.07
CA ARG A 3 -1.37 -9.19 4.67
C ARG A 3 -0.67 -10.11 3.68
N THR A 4 -0.79 -11.42 3.85
CA THR A 4 -0.17 -12.43 2.98
C THR A 4 -0.81 -12.40 1.59
N GLU A 5 -2.15 -12.33 1.52
CA GLU A 5 -2.85 -12.16 0.24
C GLU A 5 -2.46 -10.86 -0.47
N ALA A 6 -2.26 -9.77 0.28
CA ALA A 6 -1.79 -8.51 -0.29
C ALA A 6 -0.37 -8.62 -0.89
N LEU A 7 0.53 -9.37 -0.24
CA LEU A 7 1.87 -9.65 -0.76
C LEU A 7 1.79 -10.44 -2.06
N GLU A 8 0.99 -11.51 -2.11
CA GLU A 8 0.81 -12.32 -3.31
C GLU A 8 0.18 -11.54 -4.46
N LEU A 9 -0.88 -10.76 -4.18
CA LEU A 9 -1.60 -9.99 -5.18
C LEU A 9 -0.72 -8.93 -5.87
N LEU A 10 0.22 -8.34 -5.13
CA LEU A 10 1.15 -7.34 -5.66
C LEU A 10 2.51 -7.92 -6.05
N ASN A 11 2.66 -9.24 -6.02
CA ASN A 11 3.91 -9.97 -6.28
C ASN A 11 5.09 -9.46 -5.44
N CYS A 12 4.82 -9.16 -4.17
CA CYS A 12 5.80 -8.76 -3.17
C CYS A 12 6.20 -9.97 -2.33
N LYS A 13 7.51 -10.15 -2.10
CA LYS A 13 8.05 -11.25 -1.27
C LYS A 13 8.32 -10.84 0.17
N LYS A 14 8.42 -9.54 0.44
CA LYS A 14 8.84 -8.98 1.74
C LYS A 14 8.01 -7.75 2.08
N LEU A 15 7.79 -7.52 3.38
CA LEU A 15 6.97 -6.42 3.90
C LEU A 15 7.42 -5.02 3.42
N TYR A 16 8.73 -4.78 3.31
CA TYR A 16 9.22 -3.47 2.85
C TYR A 16 8.79 -3.16 1.41
N GLN A 17 8.64 -4.18 0.54
CA GLN A 17 8.22 -3.96 -0.85
C GLN A 17 6.75 -3.51 -0.93
N LEU A 18 5.91 -4.11 -0.07
CA LEU A 18 4.52 -3.71 0.08
C LEU A 18 4.42 -2.29 0.67
N ALA A 19 5.26 -1.98 1.67
CA ALA A 19 5.34 -0.67 2.28
C ALA A 19 5.74 0.41 1.26
N GLU A 20 6.75 0.16 0.41
CA GLU A 20 7.17 1.07 -0.65
C GLU A 20 6.05 1.33 -1.67
N LYS A 21 5.35 0.29 -2.13
CA LYS A 21 4.23 0.44 -3.09
C LYS A 21 3.08 1.28 -2.53
N LEU A 22 2.83 1.20 -1.23
CA LEU A 22 1.76 1.92 -0.54
C LEU A 22 2.22 3.25 0.07
N GLU A 23 3.49 3.63 -0.08
CA GLU A 23 4.09 4.78 0.61
C GLU A 23 3.80 4.77 2.12
N LEU A 24 4.09 3.63 2.77
CA LEU A 24 3.94 3.40 4.20
C LEU A 24 5.26 2.96 4.82
N THR A 25 5.29 2.90 6.16
CA THR A 25 6.39 2.30 6.89
C THR A 25 6.19 0.78 6.99
N THR A 26 7.29 0.02 6.98
CA THR A 26 7.26 -1.44 7.20
C THR A 26 6.55 -1.80 8.51
N SER A 27 6.71 -0.98 9.57
CA SER A 27 6.03 -1.16 10.85
C SER A 27 4.51 -1.02 10.74
N ALA A 28 4.00 -0.11 9.91
CA ALA A 28 2.56 0.04 9.68
C ALA A 28 1.97 -1.19 8.97
N ILE A 29 2.72 -1.79 8.04
CA ILE A 29 2.32 -3.06 7.39
C ILE A 29 2.36 -4.21 8.40
N ALA A 30 3.37 -4.25 9.27
CA ALA A 30 3.53 -5.30 10.27
C ALA A 30 2.36 -5.35 11.28
N GLN A 31 1.73 -4.20 11.55
CA GLN A 31 0.57 -4.09 12.45
C GLN A 31 -0.73 -4.72 11.93
N TRP A 32 -0.81 -5.09 10.65
CA TRP A 32 -2.05 -5.67 10.08
C TRP A 32 -2.28 -7.14 10.44
N GLY A 33 -1.39 -7.76 11.23
CA GLY A 33 -1.44 -9.19 11.49
C GLY A 33 -1.07 -10.03 10.26
N ASP A 34 -0.78 -11.30 10.49
CA ASP A 34 -0.53 -12.28 9.42
C ASP A 34 -1.83 -12.82 8.81
N GLU A 35 -2.81 -13.10 9.68
CA GLU A 35 -4.08 -13.75 9.36
C GLU A 35 -5.30 -12.87 9.65
N GLU A 36 -5.07 -11.64 10.11
CA GLU A 36 -6.12 -10.65 10.30
C GLU A 36 -6.43 -9.93 8.99
N ASP A 37 -7.70 -9.57 8.82
CA ASP A 37 -8.11 -8.74 7.70
C ASP A 37 -7.47 -7.36 7.83
N ILE A 38 -6.82 -6.93 6.75
CA ILE A 38 -6.32 -5.57 6.65
C ILE A 38 -7.51 -4.61 6.61
N PRO A 39 -7.36 -3.37 7.10
CA PRO A 39 -8.45 -2.39 7.06
C PRO A 39 -8.99 -2.17 5.64
N ASP A 40 -10.32 -2.06 5.49
CA ASP A 40 -11.01 -1.95 4.18
C ASP A 40 -10.40 -0.91 3.23
N TYR A 41 -9.99 0.23 3.77
CA TYR A 41 -9.38 1.28 2.96
C TYR A 41 -8.01 0.87 2.40
N ARG A 42 -7.24 0.03 3.12
CA ARG A 42 -5.97 -0.54 2.62
C ARG A 42 -6.22 -1.61 1.58
N GLU A 43 -7.20 -2.47 1.80
CA GLU A 43 -7.64 -3.46 0.83
C GLU A 43 -8.02 -2.79 -0.50
N TYR A 44 -8.79 -1.70 -0.46
CA TYR A 44 -9.09 -0.91 -1.64
C TYR A 44 -7.83 -0.37 -2.34
N GLU A 45 -6.87 0.19 -1.60
CA GLU A 45 -5.61 0.69 -2.17
C GLU A 45 -4.79 -0.42 -2.87
N ILE A 46 -4.70 -1.58 -2.24
CA ILE A 46 -3.99 -2.74 -2.76
C ILE A 46 -4.66 -3.26 -4.04
N ARG A 47 -6.00 -3.33 -4.06
CA ARG A 47 -6.76 -3.73 -5.27
C ARG A 47 -6.56 -2.75 -6.43
N GLU A 48 -6.57 -1.45 -6.16
CA GLU A 48 -6.32 -0.45 -7.20
C GLU A 48 -4.90 -0.59 -7.76
N LEU A 49 -3.89 -0.80 -6.91
CA LEU A 49 -2.51 -1.05 -7.36
C LEU A 49 -2.40 -2.34 -8.19
N ALA A 50 -3.08 -3.40 -7.78
CA ALA A 50 -3.13 -4.67 -8.51
C ALA A 50 -3.79 -4.52 -9.89
N ALA A 51 -4.79 -3.63 -9.99
CA ALA A 51 -5.44 -3.25 -11.24
C ALA A 51 -4.61 -2.26 -12.09
N GLY A 52 -3.38 -1.94 -11.69
CA GLY A 52 -2.50 -0.98 -12.39
C GLY A 52 -2.91 0.49 -12.21
N ARG A 53 -3.80 0.79 -11.26
CA ARG A 53 -4.25 2.15 -10.93
C ARG A 53 -3.48 2.68 -9.73
N VAL A 54 -3.44 4.02 -9.61
CA VAL A 54 -2.83 4.68 -8.45
C VAL A 54 -3.94 5.12 -7.50
N PRO A 55 -3.99 4.64 -6.25
CA PRO A 55 -4.98 5.06 -5.26
C PRO A 55 -4.95 6.57 -5.01
N LYS A 56 -6.13 7.16 -4.74
CA LYS A 56 -6.29 8.62 -4.55
C LYS A 56 -5.33 9.22 -3.53
N ARG A 57 -4.99 8.50 -2.45
CA ARG A 57 -4.03 8.97 -1.45
C ARG A 57 -2.64 9.14 -2.05
N LEU A 58 -2.16 8.15 -2.81
CA LEU A 58 -0.84 8.18 -3.45
C LEU A 58 -0.77 9.23 -4.57
N GLN A 59 -1.90 9.50 -5.23
CA GLN A 59 -1.98 10.61 -6.20
C GLN A 59 -1.71 11.97 -5.52
N LYS A 60 -2.29 12.20 -4.33
CA LYS A 60 -2.07 13.41 -3.54
C LYS A 60 -0.63 13.50 -3.00
N SER A 61 -0.04 12.38 -2.57
CA SER A 61 1.38 12.35 -2.16
C SER A 61 2.29 12.89 -3.27
N LYS A 62 2.08 12.43 -4.51
CA LYS A 62 2.85 12.89 -5.68
C LYS A 62 2.62 14.36 -5.99
N GLN A 63 1.39 14.86 -5.85
CA GLN A 63 1.09 16.28 -6.08
C GLN A 63 1.73 17.20 -5.04
N ASN A 64 1.78 16.78 -3.78
CA ASN A 64 2.41 17.58 -2.72
C ASN A 64 3.94 17.71 -2.91
N LEU A 65 4.61 16.67 -3.43
CA LEU A 65 6.04 16.74 -3.74
C LEU A 65 6.37 17.73 -4.87
N VAL A 66 5.43 17.95 -5.80
CA VAL A 66 5.63 18.89 -6.92
C VAL A 66 5.44 20.35 -6.47
N HIS A 67 4.62 20.62 -5.46
CA HIS A 67 4.32 21.98 -5.02
C HIS A 67 5.33 22.57 -4.02
N VAL A 68 6.12 21.73 -3.33
CA VAL A 68 7.04 22.20 -2.25
C VAL A 68 8.40 22.68 -2.80
N ASN A 69 8.65 22.57 -4.10
CA ASN A 69 9.93 22.96 -4.73
C ASN A 69 9.90 24.34 -5.42
N ASN A 70 9.13 25.33 -4.95
CA ASN A 70 9.11 26.66 -5.56
C ASN A 70 9.35 27.79 -4.57
#